data_AF-A0A2R2MTR8-F1
#
_entry.id   AF-A0A2R2MTR8-F1
#
_cell.length_a   1.000
_cell.length_b   1.000
_cell.length_c   1.000
_cell.angle_alpha   90.00
_cell.angle_beta   90.00
_cell.angle_gamma   90.00
#
_symmetry.space_group_name_H-M   'P 1'
#
loop_
_entity.id
_entity.type
_entity.pdbx_description
1 polymer ?
#
loop_
_entity_poly.entity_id
_entity_poly.type
_entity_poly.pdbx_seq_one_letter_code
_entity_poly.pdbx_strand_id
1 'polypeptide(L)'
;MASQVVKKRMADPFPISKREKLPIKVLRYVCFKRKRHLSPPEELHRTRYYYSYASFLSQCTYWWMNRLLSKGYKKPLELKDLGKLPEAEWTVTNYKKLKSVFQAEKIKSESEQDKFSLIHCYGRVTWPMLCLSGFYRLAGDLLQFAAPLCISGIVTYVTVENGRASEMKNPAIRNNSTASSTLDLERPQHNLYVSPAEFVTNGYVLAMLLFLASLVMSTFLQNSHFLLIREGARIKVALQAMIYEKTLQLSSCPINSGQITSGQISNYMSNDVSIICMAFSLFHHVWAMPLLVILCLIMLHSQMGYSAVIGGCVVFILTPIQYKVASYAAFINQDIMTRQPDYIES
;
A
#
# COMPACT_ATOMS: atom_id res chain seq x y z
N MET A 1 -39.95 -15.79 -36.55
CA MET A 1 -38.51 -16.16 -36.68
C MET A 1 -37.52 -15.05 -36.28
N ALA A 2 -37.89 -13.75 -36.25
CA ALA A 2 -36.97 -12.68 -35.83
C ALA A 2 -36.78 -12.52 -34.31
N SER A 3 -37.66 -13.10 -33.48
CA SER A 3 -37.63 -12.93 -32.01
C SER A 3 -36.64 -13.86 -31.28
N GLN A 4 -36.23 -14.98 -31.90
CA GLN A 4 -35.25 -15.91 -31.29
C GLN A 4 -33.79 -15.58 -31.62
N VAL A 5 -33.53 -14.79 -32.66
CA VAL A 5 -32.17 -14.38 -33.05
C VAL A 5 -31.64 -13.25 -32.15
N VAL A 6 -32.52 -12.41 -31.61
CA VAL A 6 -32.14 -11.31 -30.69
C VAL A 6 -31.91 -11.81 -29.27
N LYS A 7 -32.68 -12.82 -28.82
CA LYS A 7 -32.54 -13.38 -27.47
C LYS A 7 -31.24 -14.18 -27.25
N LYS A 8 -30.58 -14.61 -28.33
CA LYS A 8 -29.30 -15.35 -28.30
C LYS A 8 -28.06 -14.45 -28.26
N ARG A 9 -28.21 -13.12 -28.38
CA ARG A 9 -27.10 -12.14 -28.28
C ARG A 9 -26.97 -11.45 -26.92
N MET A 10 -27.83 -11.75 -25.94
CA MET A 10 -27.84 -11.11 -24.62
C MET A 10 -27.53 -12.05 -23.44
N ALA A 11 -27.12 -13.30 -23.70
CA ALA A 11 -26.66 -14.22 -22.67
C ALA A 11 -25.13 -14.37 -22.78
N ASP A 12 -24.41 -13.43 -22.15
CA ASP A 12 -23.09 -13.56 -21.52
C ASP A 12 -22.32 -12.22 -21.57
N PRO A 13 -22.46 -11.34 -20.55
CA PRO A 13 -21.71 -10.08 -20.48
C PRO A 13 -20.23 -10.25 -20.10
N PHE A 14 -19.77 -11.49 -19.87
CA PHE A 14 -18.40 -11.77 -19.45
C PHE A 14 -17.96 -13.11 -20.05
N PRO A 15 -16.86 -13.17 -20.83
CA PRO A 15 -16.00 -14.33 -20.70
C PRO A 15 -15.41 -14.19 -19.31
N ILE A 16 -16.04 -14.84 -18.32
CA ILE A 16 -15.38 -15.12 -17.05
C ILE A 16 -14.11 -15.86 -17.46
N SER A 17 -12.99 -15.15 -17.53
CA SER A 17 -11.67 -15.77 -17.68
C SER A 17 -11.64 -16.82 -16.60
N LYS A 18 -11.63 -18.10 -16.99
CA LYS A 18 -11.79 -19.29 -16.15
C LYS A 18 -11.30 -19.10 -14.70
N ARG A 19 -12.10 -18.45 -13.86
CA ARG A 19 -11.98 -18.40 -12.40
C ARG A 19 -12.87 -19.51 -11.89
N GLU A 20 -12.64 -20.71 -12.40
CA GLU A 20 -13.15 -21.93 -11.78
C GLU A 20 -12.09 -22.46 -10.82
N LYS A 21 -12.36 -22.20 -9.54
CA LYS A 21 -12.07 -23.10 -8.42
C LYS A 21 -10.57 -23.36 -8.19
N LEU A 22 -9.96 -22.49 -7.41
CA LEU A 22 -8.84 -22.80 -6.52
C LEU A 22 -9.45 -22.73 -5.11
N PRO A 23 -9.79 -23.89 -4.53
CA PRO A 23 -8.78 -24.69 -3.85
C PRO A 23 -8.83 -26.16 -4.30
N ILE A 24 -7.77 -26.94 -4.07
CA ILE A 24 -7.66 -28.38 -4.42
C ILE A 24 -7.39 -28.69 -5.92
N LYS A 25 -6.39 -28.02 -6.52
CA LYS A 25 -5.76 -28.52 -7.78
C LYS A 25 -4.30 -28.95 -7.62
N VAL A 26 -3.65 -28.57 -6.53
CA VAL A 26 -2.23 -28.90 -6.27
C VAL A 26 -2.07 -30.33 -5.72
N LEU A 27 -3.10 -30.89 -5.07
CA LEU A 27 -3.11 -32.28 -4.59
C LEU A 27 -3.30 -33.33 -5.70
N ARG A 28 -3.26 -32.95 -6.99
CA ARG A 28 -3.37 -33.90 -8.12
C ARG A 28 -2.04 -34.44 -8.63
N TYR A 29 -0.90 -33.91 -8.17
CA TYR A 29 0.41 -34.33 -8.66
C TYR A 29 0.96 -35.60 -8.01
N VAL A 30 0.42 -36.01 -6.85
CA VAL A 30 0.94 -37.16 -6.10
C VAL A 30 0.21 -38.47 -6.46
N CYS A 31 -1.11 -38.44 -6.69
CA CYS A 31 -1.93 -39.68 -6.76
C CYS A 31 -2.41 -40.10 -8.17
N PHE A 32 -2.04 -39.41 -9.26
CA PHE A 32 -2.50 -39.77 -10.61
C PHE A 32 -1.36 -40.02 -11.59
N LYS A 33 -1.44 -41.16 -12.30
CA LYS A 33 -0.48 -41.64 -13.33
C LYS A 33 -0.21 -40.67 -14.49
N ARG A 34 -1.02 -39.62 -14.69
CA ARG A 34 -0.93 -38.70 -15.84
C ARG A 34 -0.56 -37.29 -15.35
N LYS A 35 0.72 -36.93 -15.50
CA LYS A 35 1.21 -35.57 -15.25
C LYS A 35 0.63 -34.64 -16.31
N ARG A 36 -0.13 -33.62 -15.90
CA ARG A 36 -0.56 -32.55 -16.81
C ARG A 36 0.57 -31.51 -16.83
N HIS A 37 1.29 -31.42 -17.93
CA HIS A 37 2.28 -30.35 -18.12
C HIS A 37 1.52 -29.04 -18.34
N LEU A 38 1.62 -28.11 -17.38
CA LEU A 38 1.17 -26.74 -17.60
C LEU A 38 2.36 -25.98 -18.18
N SER A 39 2.27 -25.62 -19.46
CA SER A 39 3.24 -24.70 -20.07
C SER A 39 3.12 -23.33 -19.42
N PRO A 40 4.24 -22.60 -19.26
CA PRO A 40 4.19 -21.22 -18.80
C PRO A 40 3.30 -20.36 -19.72
N PRO A 41 2.66 -19.31 -19.21
CA PRO A 41 1.88 -18.38 -20.03
C PRO A 41 2.75 -17.80 -21.14
N GLU A 42 2.23 -17.75 -22.37
CA GLU A 42 2.97 -17.26 -23.55
C GLU A 42 3.46 -15.81 -23.37
N GLU A 43 2.72 -15.01 -22.60
CA GLU A 43 3.04 -13.62 -22.25
C GLU A 43 4.38 -13.46 -21.51
N LEU A 44 4.79 -14.49 -20.74
CA LEU A 44 5.97 -14.45 -19.87
C LEU A 44 7.26 -14.20 -20.68
N HIS A 45 7.29 -14.64 -21.94
CA HIS A 45 8.44 -14.45 -22.83
C HIS A 45 8.55 -13.02 -23.38
N ARG A 46 7.45 -12.27 -23.40
CA ARG A 46 7.37 -10.93 -24.02
C ARG A 46 7.38 -9.79 -23.00
N THR A 47 7.00 -10.07 -21.75
CA THR A 47 7.01 -9.10 -20.65
C THR A 47 8.35 -9.06 -19.93
N ARG A 48 8.77 -7.87 -19.50
CA ARG A 48 9.81 -7.69 -18.47
C ARG A 48 9.23 -7.25 -17.12
N TYR A 49 7.95 -6.92 -17.09
CA TYR A 49 7.20 -6.67 -15.87
C TYR A 49 6.71 -8.01 -15.31
N TYR A 50 7.50 -8.60 -14.41
CA TYR A 50 7.28 -9.95 -13.88
C TYR A 50 6.45 -9.99 -12.61
N TYR A 51 5.96 -8.85 -12.10
CA TYR A 51 5.28 -8.78 -10.80
C TYR A 51 4.24 -9.89 -10.59
N SER A 52 3.30 -10.08 -11.54
CA SER A 52 2.21 -11.06 -11.42
C SER A 52 2.66 -12.53 -11.50
N TYR A 53 3.87 -12.79 -12.00
CA TYR A 53 4.41 -14.15 -12.20
C TYR A 53 5.59 -14.47 -11.25
N ALA A 54 6.07 -13.47 -10.51
CA ALA A 54 7.14 -13.64 -9.54
C ALA A 54 6.66 -14.41 -8.31
N SER A 55 7.59 -15.07 -7.60
CA SER A 55 7.30 -15.68 -6.31
C SER A 55 6.89 -14.62 -5.29
N PHE A 56 6.14 -15.03 -4.25
CA PHE A 56 5.67 -14.11 -3.21
C PHE A 56 6.81 -13.27 -2.61
N LEU A 57 7.94 -13.90 -2.26
CA LEU A 57 9.09 -13.18 -1.72
C LEU A 57 9.65 -12.14 -2.71
N SER A 58 9.72 -12.51 -4.00
CA SER A 58 10.17 -11.58 -5.05
C SER A 58 9.17 -10.47 -5.33
N GLN A 59 7.87 -10.68 -5.09
CA GLN A 59 6.85 -9.63 -5.15
C GLN A 59 7.02 -8.66 -3.99
N CYS A 60 7.19 -9.17 -2.78
CA CYS A 60 7.32 -8.37 -1.56
C CYS A 60 8.59 -7.51 -1.54
N THR A 61 9.70 -8.04 -2.05
CA THR A 61 11.02 -7.38 -2.05
C THR A 61 11.36 -6.71 -3.39
N TYR A 62 10.47 -6.80 -4.37
CA TYR A 62 10.70 -6.32 -5.75
C TYR A 62 11.95 -6.88 -6.44
N TRP A 63 12.43 -8.05 -6.00
CA TRP A 63 13.67 -8.66 -6.52
C TRP A 63 13.69 -8.84 -8.05
N TRP A 64 12.52 -9.07 -8.66
CA TRP A 64 12.38 -9.21 -10.11
C TRP A 64 12.83 -7.96 -10.89
N MET A 65 12.82 -6.78 -10.24
CA MET A 65 13.23 -5.50 -10.83
C MET A 65 14.76 -5.39 -10.97
N ASN A 66 15.55 -6.13 -10.18
CA ASN A 66 17.01 -6.00 -10.16
C ASN A 66 17.67 -6.22 -11.53
N ARG A 67 17.09 -7.10 -12.36
CA ARG A 67 17.58 -7.32 -13.73
C ARG A 67 17.45 -6.09 -14.61
N LEU A 68 16.35 -5.33 -14.48
CA LEU A 68 16.12 -4.12 -15.25
C LEU A 68 17.03 -2.98 -14.74
N LEU A 69 17.13 -2.81 -13.42
CA LEU A 69 17.98 -1.79 -12.80
C LEU A 69 19.45 -1.98 -13.15
N SER A 70 19.96 -3.21 -13.04
CA SER A 70 21.35 -3.53 -13.43
C SER A 70 21.62 -3.26 -14.91
N LYS A 71 20.63 -3.49 -15.78
CA LYS A 71 20.75 -3.19 -17.20
C LYS A 71 20.78 -1.68 -17.46
N GLY A 72 19.98 -0.89 -16.75
CA GLY A 72 19.98 0.56 -16.80
C GLY A 72 21.26 1.21 -16.27
N TYR A 73 21.92 0.57 -15.31
CA TYR A 73 23.25 0.99 -14.86
C TYR A 73 24.33 0.81 -15.94
N LYS A 74 24.25 -0.29 -16.73
CA LYS A 74 25.22 -0.60 -17.77
C LYS A 74 25.00 0.16 -19.06
N LYS A 75 23.75 0.46 -19.40
CA LYS A 75 23.40 1.22 -20.62
C LYS A 75 22.12 2.02 -20.42
N PRO A 76 21.97 3.16 -21.11
CA PRO A 76 20.69 3.86 -21.18
C PRO A 76 19.58 2.91 -21.64
N LEU A 77 18.45 2.92 -20.92
CA LEU A 77 17.32 2.04 -21.23
C LEU A 77 16.55 2.58 -22.44
N GLU A 78 16.29 1.68 -23.39
CA GLU A 78 15.40 1.96 -24.53
C GLU A 78 14.02 1.31 -24.33
N LEU A 79 13.00 1.77 -25.08
CA LEU A 79 11.64 1.22 -25.00
C LEU A 79 11.60 -0.31 -25.24
N LYS A 80 12.47 -0.82 -26.12
CA LYS A 80 12.61 -2.26 -26.40
C LYS A 80 13.06 -3.08 -25.17
N ASP A 81 13.75 -2.46 -24.22
CA ASP A 81 14.28 -3.12 -23.03
C ASP A 81 13.22 -3.33 -21.93
N LEU A 82 12.10 -2.60 -21.97
CA LEU A 82 11.00 -2.66 -21.00
C LEU A 82 10.00 -3.81 -21.28
N GLY A 83 10.01 -4.38 -22.49
CA GLY A 83 9.07 -5.42 -22.90
C GLY A 83 7.62 -4.93 -22.99
N LYS A 84 6.69 -5.87 -23.20
CA LYS A 84 5.25 -5.57 -23.20
C LYS A 84 4.67 -5.74 -21.80
N LEU A 85 3.67 -4.94 -21.45
CA LEU A 85 2.89 -5.15 -20.22
C LEU A 85 2.08 -6.46 -20.32
N PRO A 86 1.78 -7.13 -19.20
CA PRO A 86 0.86 -8.28 -19.19
C PRO A 86 -0.59 -7.82 -19.43
N GLU A 87 -1.46 -8.70 -19.94
CA GLU A 87 -2.86 -8.38 -20.29
C GLU A 87 -3.65 -7.73 -19.14
N ALA A 88 -3.35 -8.10 -17.90
CA ALA A 88 -3.97 -7.50 -16.71
C ALA A 88 -3.74 -5.98 -16.57
N GLU A 89 -2.62 -5.47 -17.11
CA GLU A 89 -2.26 -4.05 -17.05
C GLU A 89 -2.58 -3.31 -18.36
N TRP A 90 -3.15 -3.99 -19.37
CA TRP A 90 -3.50 -3.34 -20.63
C TRP A 90 -4.65 -2.35 -20.44
N THR A 91 -4.59 -1.27 -21.20
CA THR A 91 -5.63 -0.25 -21.24
C THR A 91 -6.98 -0.85 -21.62
N VAL A 92 -7.04 -1.71 -22.64
CA VAL A 92 -8.29 -2.32 -23.12
C VAL A 92 -8.98 -3.14 -22.03
N THR A 93 -8.22 -3.92 -21.25
CA THR A 93 -8.73 -4.74 -20.15
C THR A 93 -9.34 -3.87 -19.04
N ASN A 94 -8.58 -2.87 -18.60
CA ASN A 94 -9.00 -1.98 -17.51
C ASN A 94 -10.15 -1.04 -17.94
N TYR A 95 -10.12 -0.56 -19.19
CA TYR A 95 -11.20 0.18 -19.82
C TYR A 95 -12.50 -0.62 -19.86
N LYS A 96 -12.48 -1.88 -20.32
CA LYS A 96 -13.67 -2.74 -20.35
C LYS A 96 -14.25 -2.93 -18.95
N LYS A 97 -13.38 -3.20 -17.96
CA LYS A 97 -13.77 -3.38 -16.55
C LYS A 97 -14.42 -2.12 -15.97
N LEU A 98 -13.83 -0.95 -16.19
CA LEU A 98 -14.38 0.31 -15.69
C LEU A 98 -15.67 0.68 -16.43
N LYS A 99 -15.71 0.53 -17.75
CA LYS A 99 -16.88 0.83 -18.58
C LYS A 99 -18.09 -0.05 -18.24
N SER A 100 -17.89 -1.35 -17.98
CA SER A 100 -18.99 -2.23 -17.57
C SER A 100 -19.61 -1.81 -16.23
N VAL A 101 -18.78 -1.37 -15.27
CA VAL A 101 -19.26 -0.87 -13.97
C VAL A 101 -19.95 0.48 -14.13
N PHE A 102 -19.36 1.39 -14.92
CA PHE A 102 -19.93 2.70 -15.23
C PHE A 102 -21.32 2.57 -15.87
N GLN A 103 -21.48 1.67 -16.84
CA GLN A 103 -22.77 1.44 -17.51
C GLN A 103 -23.81 0.84 -16.55
N ALA A 104 -23.41 -0.13 -15.72
CA ALA A 104 -24.30 -0.71 -14.72
C ALA A 104 -24.78 0.34 -13.70
N GLU A 105 -23.88 1.21 -13.24
CA GLU A 105 -24.22 2.31 -12.33
C GLU A 105 -25.16 3.31 -13.01
N LYS A 106 -24.88 3.66 -14.27
CA LYS A 106 -25.73 4.58 -15.04
C LYS A 106 -27.16 4.07 -15.18
N ILE A 107 -27.33 2.79 -15.54
CA ILE A 107 -28.65 2.15 -15.66
C ILE A 107 -29.37 2.17 -14.31
N LYS A 108 -28.64 1.87 -13.22
CA LYS A 108 -29.21 1.88 -11.86
C LYS A 108 -29.69 3.29 -11.47
N SER A 109 -28.89 4.32 -11.72
CA SER A 109 -29.27 5.72 -11.45
C SER A 109 -30.49 6.15 -12.27
N GLU A 110 -30.60 5.71 -13.52
CA GLU A 110 -31.77 5.97 -14.37
C GLU A 110 -33.03 5.24 -13.88
N SER A 111 -32.92 4.01 -13.39
CA SER A 111 -34.06 3.21 -12.91
C SER A 111 -34.54 3.58 -11.51
N GLU A 112 -33.60 3.86 -10.60
CA GLU A 112 -33.90 4.14 -9.18
C GLU A 112 -34.01 5.65 -8.90
N GLN A 113 -33.87 6.50 -9.93
CA GLN A 113 -33.82 7.96 -9.83
C GLN A 113 -32.79 8.46 -8.81
N ASP A 114 -31.73 7.66 -8.60
CA ASP A 114 -30.65 7.91 -7.66
C ASP A 114 -29.53 8.74 -8.31
N LYS A 115 -28.72 9.42 -7.50
CA LYS A 115 -27.62 10.26 -7.97
C LYS A 115 -26.48 9.41 -8.51
N PHE A 116 -26.14 9.60 -9.78
CA PHE A 116 -24.98 8.96 -10.41
C PHE A 116 -23.66 9.39 -9.76
N SER A 117 -22.82 8.43 -9.35
CA SER A 117 -21.52 8.70 -8.71
C SER A 117 -20.36 7.94 -9.34
N LEU A 118 -19.37 8.70 -9.83
CA LEU A 118 -18.11 8.14 -10.36
C LEU A 118 -17.25 7.51 -9.27
N ILE A 119 -17.28 8.06 -8.05
CA ILE A 119 -16.51 7.54 -6.91
C ILE A 119 -16.96 6.12 -6.58
N HIS A 120 -18.27 5.85 -6.66
CA HIS A 120 -18.81 4.52 -6.47
C HIS A 120 -18.29 3.54 -7.54
N CYS A 121 -18.25 3.97 -8.81
CA CYS A 121 -17.69 3.17 -9.89
C CYS A 121 -16.22 2.81 -9.64
N TYR A 122 -15.39 3.78 -9.26
CA TYR A 122 -13.99 3.53 -8.98
C TYR A 122 -13.79 2.60 -7.78
N GLY A 123 -14.55 2.83 -6.70
CA GLY A 123 -14.54 1.98 -5.51
C GLY A 123 -14.89 0.53 -5.84
N ARG A 124 -15.95 0.31 -6.62
CA ARG A 124 -16.37 -1.05 -7.02
C ARG A 124 -15.37 -1.79 -7.90
N VAL A 125 -14.56 -1.08 -8.68
CA VAL A 125 -13.49 -1.69 -9.51
C VAL A 125 -12.25 -2.06 -8.67
N THR A 126 -11.93 -1.25 -7.67
CA THR A 126 -10.64 -1.28 -6.93
C THR A 126 -10.74 -1.89 -5.53
N TRP A 127 -11.95 -2.09 -4.98
CA TRP A 127 -12.15 -2.49 -3.58
C TRP A 127 -11.33 -3.68 -3.09
N PRO A 128 -11.13 -4.80 -3.83
CA PRO A 128 -10.40 -5.95 -3.29
C PRO A 128 -8.93 -5.60 -3.03
N MET A 129 -8.37 -4.78 -3.91
CA MET A 129 -6.98 -4.35 -3.84
C MET A 129 -6.81 -3.24 -2.80
N LEU A 130 -7.80 -2.33 -2.67
CA LEU A 130 -7.85 -1.34 -1.60
C LEU A 130 -7.93 -1.98 -0.20
N CYS A 131 -8.72 -3.04 -0.03
CA CYS A 131 -8.78 -3.77 1.24
C CYS A 131 -7.43 -4.44 1.55
N LEU A 132 -6.81 -5.08 0.56
CA LEU A 132 -5.51 -5.72 0.73
C LEU A 132 -4.40 -4.71 1.05
N SER A 133 -4.35 -3.57 0.35
CA SER A 133 -3.38 -2.50 0.67
C SER A 133 -3.67 -1.87 2.02
N GLY A 134 -4.94 -1.76 2.43
CA GLY A 134 -5.34 -1.26 3.73
C GLY A 134 -4.89 -2.17 4.87
N PHE A 135 -4.98 -3.49 4.68
CA PHE A 135 -4.43 -4.48 5.61
C PHE A 135 -2.91 -4.32 5.77
N TYR A 136 -2.17 -4.26 4.67
CA TYR A 136 -0.72 -4.03 4.74
C TYR A 136 -0.37 -2.69 5.39
N ARG A 137 -1.16 -1.65 5.13
CA ARG A 137 -0.98 -0.33 5.76
C ARG A 137 -1.11 -0.44 7.28
N LEU A 138 -2.23 -0.98 7.77
CA LEU A 138 -2.49 -1.14 9.20
C LEU A 138 -1.46 -2.02 9.88
N ALA A 139 -1.11 -3.17 9.28
CA ALA A 139 -0.11 -4.06 9.84
C ALA A 139 1.27 -3.38 9.94
N GLY A 140 1.65 -2.60 8.92
CA GLY A 140 2.86 -1.79 8.94
C GLY A 140 2.84 -0.70 10.02
N ASP A 141 1.75 0.07 10.10
CA ASP A 141 1.60 1.13 11.10
C ASP A 141 1.61 0.58 12.55
N LEU A 142 1.04 -0.61 12.78
CA LEU A 142 1.11 -1.27 14.09
C LEU A 142 2.53 -1.73 14.45
N LEU A 143 3.28 -2.28 13.48
CA LEU A 143 4.66 -2.69 13.70
C LEU A 143 5.60 -1.51 13.98
N GLN A 144 5.22 -0.29 13.60
CA GLN A 144 5.99 0.92 13.92
C GLN A 144 6.15 1.14 15.43
N PHE A 145 5.19 0.69 16.24
CA PHE A 145 5.26 0.79 17.69
C PHE A 145 6.17 -0.27 18.33
N ALA A 146 6.60 -1.30 17.59
CA ALA A 146 7.55 -2.29 18.10
C ALA A 146 8.90 -1.63 18.45
N ALA A 147 9.31 -0.60 17.71
CA ALA A 147 10.58 0.09 17.93
C ALA A 147 10.70 0.74 19.31
N PRO A 148 9.84 1.69 19.70
CA PRO A 148 9.91 2.30 21.03
C PRO A 148 9.69 1.31 22.17
N LEU A 149 8.89 0.26 21.98
CA LEU A 149 8.69 -0.79 22.99
C LEU A 149 9.95 -1.65 23.19
N CYS A 150 10.58 -2.11 22.12
CA CYS A 150 11.80 -2.91 22.20
C CYS A 150 12.97 -2.09 22.75
N ILE A 151 13.11 -0.82 22.33
CA ILE A 151 14.16 0.06 22.85
C ILE A 151 14.01 0.26 24.36
N SER A 152 12.79 0.53 24.83
CA SER A 152 12.52 0.67 26.27
C SER A 152 12.93 -0.60 27.04
N GLY A 153 12.54 -1.79 26.55
CA GLY A 153 12.92 -3.06 27.16
C GLY A 153 14.44 -3.33 27.14
N ILE A 154 15.13 -3.00 26.05
CA ILE A 154 16.60 -3.13 25.95
C ILE A 154 17.29 -2.20 26.96
N VAL A 155 16.83 -0.96 27.09
CA VAL A 155 17.39 0.01 28.05
C VAL A 155 17.21 -0.51 29.48
N THR A 156 16.03 -1.04 29.82
CA THR A 156 15.80 -1.66 31.14
C THR A 156 16.72 -2.85 31.38
N TYR A 157 16.88 -3.74 30.40
CA TYR A 157 17.77 -4.90 30.47
C TYR A 157 19.22 -4.49 30.75
N VAL A 158 19.76 -3.54 29.98
CA VAL A 158 21.14 -3.04 30.15
C VAL A 158 21.33 -2.36 31.51
N THR A 159 20.32 -1.62 31.97
CA THR A 159 20.37 -0.93 33.27
C THR A 159 20.48 -1.93 34.42
N VAL A 160 19.67 -3.00 34.39
CA VAL A 160 19.70 -4.06 35.41
C VAL A 160 21.03 -4.82 35.38
N GLU A 161 21.52 -5.19 34.19
CA GLU A 161 22.78 -5.92 34.05
C GLU A 161 23.99 -5.10 34.53
N ASN A 162 24.03 -3.81 34.20
CA ASN A 162 25.04 -2.89 34.70
C ASN A 162 25.00 -2.75 36.23
N GLY A 163 23.80 -2.76 36.83
CA GLY A 163 23.62 -2.79 38.28
C GLY A 163 24.23 -4.03 38.92
N ARG A 164 23.91 -5.22 38.39
CA ARG A 164 24.44 -6.52 38.86
C ARG A 164 25.96 -6.59 38.74
N ALA A 165 26.51 -6.13 37.61
CA ALA A 165 27.95 -6.08 37.39
C ALA A 165 28.66 -5.11 38.35
N SER A 166 28.00 -4.01 38.74
CA SER A 166 28.52 -3.04 39.71
C SER A 166 28.53 -3.59 41.14
N GLU A 167 27.50 -4.32 41.54
CA GLU A 167 27.44 -5.02 42.84
C GLU A 167 28.55 -6.09 42.96
N MET A 168 28.84 -6.83 41.88
CA MET A 168 29.88 -7.85 41.88
C MET A 168 31.31 -7.27 41.97
N LYS A 169 31.53 -6.02 41.53
CA LYS A 169 32.83 -5.34 41.61
C LYS A 169 33.13 -4.72 42.99
N ASN A 170 32.12 -4.48 43.83
CA ASN A 170 32.28 -3.89 45.18
C ASN A 170 31.85 -4.88 46.28
N PRO A 171 32.64 -5.93 46.58
CA PRO A 171 32.31 -6.93 47.60
C PRO A 171 32.40 -6.42 49.06
N ALA A 172 32.78 -5.16 49.28
CA ALA A 172 32.98 -4.56 50.61
C ALA A 172 31.68 -4.26 51.39
N ILE A 173 30.51 -4.58 50.82
CA ILE A 173 29.19 -4.49 51.48
C ILE A 173 28.57 -5.90 51.52
N ARG A 174 29.29 -6.91 52.00
CA ARG A 174 28.76 -8.28 52.14
C ARG A 174 28.98 -8.87 53.53
N ASN A 175 29.72 -8.18 54.38
CA ASN A 175 30.26 -8.68 55.64
C ASN A 175 29.38 -8.37 56.87
N ASN A 176 28.15 -7.90 56.70
CA ASN A 176 27.28 -7.51 57.83
C ASN A 176 26.02 -8.39 57.99
N SER A 177 25.76 -9.32 57.06
CA SER A 177 24.48 -10.04 57.02
C SER A 177 24.60 -11.56 56.85
N THR A 178 25.77 -12.16 57.10
CA THR A 178 25.95 -13.62 57.07
C THR A 178 26.34 -14.18 58.44
N ALA A 179 25.34 -14.37 59.29
CA ALA A 179 25.39 -15.34 60.38
C ALA A 179 23.98 -15.92 60.56
N SER A 180 23.56 -16.78 59.63
CA SER A 180 22.51 -17.81 59.80
C SER A 180 22.44 -18.65 58.52
N SER A 181 23.39 -19.56 58.37
CA SER A 181 23.35 -20.61 57.36
C SER A 181 22.88 -21.89 58.02
N THR A 182 21.63 -22.30 57.78
CA THR A 182 21.25 -23.72 57.81
C THR A 182 20.16 -23.98 56.78
N LEU A 183 20.54 -24.77 55.78
CA LEU A 183 19.72 -25.82 55.17
C LEU A 183 18.40 -25.39 54.51
N ASP A 184 18.48 -24.97 53.25
CA ASP A 184 17.67 -25.55 52.18
C ASP A 184 18.45 -25.45 50.88
N LEU A 185 19.02 -26.59 50.46
CA LEU A 185 19.68 -26.75 49.18
C LEU A 185 18.61 -26.99 48.10
N GLU A 186 17.64 -26.09 47.96
CA GLU A 186 16.90 -25.99 46.70
C GLU A 186 17.88 -25.43 45.67
N ARG A 187 18.53 -26.34 44.93
CA ARG A 187 19.06 -25.99 43.61
C ARG A 187 17.94 -25.19 42.92
N PRO A 188 18.18 -23.98 42.39
CA PRO A 188 17.16 -23.32 41.59
C PRO A 188 16.80 -24.34 40.52
N GLN A 189 15.54 -24.82 40.54
CA GLN A 189 15.05 -25.71 39.51
C GLN A 189 15.39 -25.00 38.21
N HIS A 190 16.39 -25.52 37.49
CA HIS A 190 16.72 -24.99 36.19
C HIS A 190 15.51 -25.35 35.35
N ASN A 191 14.56 -24.42 35.26
CA ASN A 191 13.42 -24.56 34.40
C ASN A 191 14.00 -24.88 33.04
N LEU A 192 13.77 -26.11 32.57
CA LEU A 192 14.35 -26.60 31.32
C LEU A 192 13.80 -25.81 30.12
N TYR A 193 12.70 -25.09 30.34
CA TYR A 193 12.01 -24.24 29.38
C TYR A 193 12.00 -22.80 29.88
N VAL A 194 12.43 -21.89 29.01
CA VAL A 194 12.37 -20.44 29.26
C VAL A 194 10.91 -19.99 29.18
N SER A 195 10.44 -19.25 30.19
CA SER A 195 9.10 -18.67 30.18
C SER A 195 9.00 -17.56 29.11
N PRO A 196 7.85 -17.38 28.42
CA PRO A 196 7.70 -16.30 27.43
C PRO A 196 8.06 -14.91 27.98
N ALA A 197 7.77 -14.64 29.25
CA ALA A 197 8.12 -13.38 29.90
C ALA A 197 9.64 -13.22 30.08
N GLU A 198 10.33 -14.29 30.45
CA GLU A 198 11.79 -14.29 30.61
C GLU A 198 12.48 -14.17 29.25
N PHE A 199 11.92 -14.80 28.22
CA PHE A 199 12.41 -14.71 26.84
C PHE A 199 12.35 -13.27 26.29
N VAL A 200 11.24 -12.56 26.47
CA VAL A 200 11.10 -11.16 26.02
C VAL A 200 11.80 -10.14 26.92
N THR A 201 12.29 -10.56 28.09
CA THR A 201 13.10 -9.69 28.97
C THR A 201 14.56 -9.65 28.51
N ASN A 202 15.02 -10.64 27.74
CA ASN A 202 16.40 -10.69 27.25
C ASN A 202 16.65 -9.62 26.17
N GLY A 203 17.59 -8.72 26.43
CA GLY A 203 17.90 -7.60 25.52
C GLY A 203 18.36 -8.03 24.12
N TYR A 204 19.07 -9.16 23.98
CA TYR A 204 19.49 -9.67 22.66
C TYR A 204 18.30 -10.16 21.83
N VAL A 205 17.33 -10.82 22.47
CA VAL A 205 16.09 -11.27 21.83
C VAL A 205 15.27 -10.06 21.38
N LEU A 206 15.13 -9.05 22.23
CA LEU A 206 14.46 -7.79 21.87
C LEU A 206 15.15 -7.06 20.71
N ALA A 207 16.48 -7.06 20.65
CA ALA A 207 17.21 -6.46 19.54
C ALA A 207 16.97 -7.19 18.20
N MET A 208 16.95 -8.53 18.24
CA MET A 208 16.60 -9.34 17.05
C MET A 208 15.14 -9.17 16.64
N LEU A 209 14.22 -9.09 17.62
CA LEU A 209 12.80 -8.82 17.39
C LEU A 209 12.61 -7.45 16.72
N LEU A 210 13.31 -6.43 17.21
CA LEU A 210 13.31 -5.09 16.64
C LEU A 210 13.75 -5.09 15.18
N PHE A 211 14.86 -5.76 14.87
CA PHE A 211 15.37 -5.88 13.51
C PHE A 211 14.35 -6.55 12.57
N LEU A 212 13.79 -7.69 12.97
CA LEU A 212 12.80 -8.42 12.18
C LEU A 212 11.50 -7.63 12.01
N ALA A 213 10.99 -7.02 13.09
CA ALA A 213 9.81 -6.18 13.05
C ALA A 213 9.99 -4.99 12.09
N SER A 214 11.17 -4.36 12.10
CA SER A 214 11.50 -3.25 11.20
C SER A 214 11.50 -3.68 9.73
N LEU A 215 12.08 -4.85 9.41
CA LEU A 215 12.07 -5.39 8.04
C LEU A 215 10.64 -5.69 7.54
N VAL A 216 9.82 -6.31 8.38
CA VAL A 216 8.42 -6.62 8.04
C VAL A 216 7.60 -5.34 7.89
N MET A 217 7.78 -4.36 8.80
CA MET A 217 7.17 -3.04 8.73
C MET A 217 7.46 -2.36 7.39
N SER A 218 8.75 -2.20 7.05
CA SER A 218 9.16 -1.56 5.78
C SER A 218 8.58 -2.30 4.56
N THR A 219 8.57 -3.63 4.60
CA THR A 219 8.00 -4.45 3.53
C THR A 219 6.49 -4.21 3.37
N PHE A 220 5.72 -4.23 4.46
CA PHE A 220 4.27 -4.03 4.41
C PHE A 220 3.90 -2.62 3.93
N LEU A 221 4.57 -1.58 4.44
CA LEU A 221 4.32 -0.20 4.01
C LEU A 221 4.62 -0.01 2.52
N GLN A 222 5.75 -0.54 2.03
CA GLN A 222 6.10 -0.46 0.61
C GLN A 222 5.12 -1.22 -0.28
N ASN A 223 4.70 -2.43 0.13
CA ASN A 223 3.72 -3.22 -0.61
C ASN A 223 2.34 -2.54 -0.66
N SER A 224 1.90 -1.93 0.43
CA SER A 224 0.68 -1.12 0.47
C SER A 224 0.74 0.02 -0.55
N HIS A 225 1.83 0.78 -0.55
CA HIS A 225 2.04 1.92 -1.44
C HIS A 225 2.07 1.49 -2.92
N PHE A 226 2.78 0.41 -3.24
CA PHE A 226 2.85 -0.12 -4.60
C PHE A 226 1.49 -0.58 -5.12
N LEU A 227 0.69 -1.26 -4.30
CA LEU A 227 -0.66 -1.70 -4.68
C LEU A 227 -1.54 -0.49 -5.04
N LEU A 228 -1.51 0.58 -4.24
CA LEU A 228 -2.26 1.80 -4.53
C LEU A 228 -1.82 2.49 -5.82
N ILE A 229 -0.51 2.66 -6.03
CA ILE A 229 0.02 3.24 -7.28
C ILE A 229 -0.45 2.44 -8.49
N ARG A 230 -0.40 1.11 -8.41
CA ARG A 230 -0.81 0.24 -9.50
C ARG A 230 -2.30 0.36 -9.79
N GLU A 231 -3.16 0.33 -8.78
CA GLU A 231 -4.61 0.51 -9.01
C GLU A 231 -4.94 1.93 -9.53
N GLY A 232 -4.26 2.96 -9.01
CA GLY A 232 -4.37 4.34 -9.52
C GLY A 232 -4.00 4.42 -11.00
N ALA A 233 -2.89 3.78 -11.41
CA ALA A 233 -2.47 3.72 -12.81
C ALA A 233 -3.47 3.00 -13.72
N ARG A 234 -4.09 1.91 -13.25
CA ARG A 234 -5.15 1.19 -13.99
C ARG A 234 -6.39 2.05 -14.21
N ILE A 235 -6.83 2.76 -13.17
CA ILE A 235 -7.94 3.72 -13.29
C ILE A 235 -7.56 4.85 -14.24
N LYS A 236 -6.32 5.36 -14.16
CA LYS A 236 -5.80 6.40 -15.05
C LYS A 236 -5.95 6.02 -16.51
N VAL A 237 -5.37 4.89 -16.93
CA VAL A 237 -5.39 4.48 -18.34
C VAL A 237 -6.81 4.15 -18.82
N ALA A 238 -7.64 3.56 -17.95
CA ALA A 238 -9.04 3.25 -18.27
C ALA A 238 -9.86 4.53 -18.50
N LEU A 239 -9.73 5.51 -17.61
CA LEU A 239 -10.43 6.78 -17.70
C LEU A 239 -9.96 7.60 -18.91
N GLN A 240 -8.65 7.61 -19.21
CA GLN A 240 -8.13 8.20 -20.45
C GLN A 240 -8.78 7.61 -21.70
N ALA A 241 -8.90 6.29 -21.77
CA ALA A 241 -9.56 5.62 -22.90
C ALA A 241 -11.06 5.93 -22.98
N MET A 242 -11.76 6.03 -21.85
CA MET A 242 -13.17 6.41 -21.81
C MET A 242 -13.40 7.86 -22.27
N ILE A 243 -12.56 8.79 -21.82
CA ILE A 243 -12.61 10.20 -22.26
C ILE A 243 -12.33 10.27 -23.76
N TYR A 244 -11.29 9.58 -24.25
CA TYR A 244 -10.95 9.55 -25.66
C TYR A 244 -12.10 9.00 -26.53
N GLU A 245 -12.70 7.87 -26.14
CA GLU A 245 -13.88 7.32 -26.84
C GLU A 245 -15.04 8.32 -26.83
N LYS A 246 -15.29 8.97 -25.69
CA LYS A 246 -16.37 9.94 -25.58
C LYS A 246 -16.13 11.12 -26.51
N THR A 247 -14.92 11.66 -26.57
CA THR A 247 -14.53 12.76 -27.45
C THR A 247 -14.78 12.42 -28.93
N LEU A 248 -14.49 11.19 -29.36
CA LEU A 248 -14.75 10.74 -30.73
C LEU A 248 -16.26 10.67 -31.08
N GLN A 249 -17.13 10.60 -30.08
CA GLN A 249 -18.58 10.51 -30.25
C GLN A 249 -19.31 11.83 -29.97
N LEU A 250 -18.60 12.89 -29.56
CA LEU A 250 -19.20 14.20 -29.33
C LEU A 250 -19.56 14.84 -30.68
N SER A 251 -20.76 15.42 -30.77
CA SER A 251 -21.14 16.25 -31.91
C SER A 251 -20.32 17.55 -31.91
N SER A 252 -20.16 18.18 -33.08
CA SER A 252 -19.41 19.44 -33.19
C SER A 252 -20.13 20.64 -32.57
N CYS A 253 -21.41 20.51 -32.18
CA CYS A 253 -22.22 21.65 -31.70
C CYS A 253 -21.70 22.24 -30.37
N PRO A 254 -21.42 21.46 -29.29
CA PRO A 254 -20.78 21.97 -28.06
C PRO A 254 -19.38 22.56 -28.27
N ILE A 255 -18.66 22.10 -29.30
CA ILE A 255 -17.33 22.60 -29.64
C ILE A 255 -17.45 23.95 -30.37
N ASN A 256 -18.35 24.03 -31.35
CA ASN A 256 -18.61 25.24 -32.13
C ASN A 256 -19.29 26.34 -31.30
N SER A 257 -20.09 25.96 -30.28
CA SER A 257 -20.70 26.91 -29.34
C SER A 257 -19.74 27.41 -28.27
N GLY A 258 -18.49 26.92 -28.25
CA GLY A 258 -17.48 27.28 -27.26
C GLY A 258 -17.72 26.71 -25.86
N GLN A 259 -18.70 25.81 -25.68
CA GLN A 259 -18.98 25.19 -24.38
C GLN A 259 -17.87 24.22 -23.94
N ILE A 260 -17.22 23.55 -24.89
CA ILE A 260 -16.10 22.65 -24.63
C ILE A 260 -14.99 22.94 -25.65
N THR A 261 -13.81 23.31 -25.17
CA THR A 261 -12.65 23.54 -26.04
C THR A 261 -11.77 22.30 -26.16
N SER A 262 -11.03 22.20 -27.27
CA SER A 262 -10.02 21.14 -27.46
C SER A 262 -8.96 21.16 -26.35
N GLY A 263 -8.59 22.35 -25.87
CA GLY A 263 -7.67 22.53 -24.74
C GLY A 263 -8.22 21.94 -23.44
N GLN A 264 -9.50 22.17 -23.13
CA GLN A 264 -10.16 21.58 -21.96
C GLN A 264 -10.19 20.04 -22.03
N ILE A 265 -10.49 19.46 -23.19
CA ILE A 265 -10.48 17.99 -23.38
C ILE A 265 -9.06 17.43 -23.16
N SER A 266 -8.05 18.11 -23.69
CA SER A 266 -6.64 17.73 -23.47
C SER A 266 -6.27 17.78 -21.98
N ASN A 267 -6.71 18.82 -21.26
CA ASN A 267 -6.51 18.92 -19.82
C ASN A 267 -7.21 17.79 -19.05
N TYR A 268 -8.46 17.47 -19.39
CA TYR A 268 -9.19 16.34 -18.80
C TYR A 268 -8.47 15.02 -19.00
N MET A 269 -7.95 14.75 -20.19
CA MET A 269 -7.26 13.49 -20.52
C MET A 269 -5.86 13.38 -19.90
N SER A 270 -5.19 14.50 -19.62
CA SER A 270 -3.81 14.52 -19.12
C SER A 270 -3.71 14.82 -17.63
N ASN A 271 -4.02 16.05 -17.24
CA ASN A 271 -3.82 16.58 -15.90
C ASN A 271 -4.84 15.99 -14.91
N ASP A 272 -6.12 16.07 -15.22
CA ASP A 272 -7.18 15.70 -14.27
C ASP A 272 -7.18 14.20 -13.96
N VAL A 273 -6.98 13.35 -14.98
CA VAL A 273 -6.79 11.91 -14.75
C VAL A 273 -5.55 11.64 -13.89
N SER A 274 -4.46 12.40 -14.07
CA SER A 274 -3.25 12.24 -13.26
C SER A 274 -3.49 12.63 -11.80
N ILE A 275 -4.29 13.66 -11.53
CA ILE A 275 -4.72 14.02 -10.18
C ILE A 275 -5.53 12.88 -9.56
N ILE A 276 -6.46 12.27 -10.30
CA ILE A 276 -7.24 11.11 -9.82
C ILE A 276 -6.29 9.94 -9.48
N CYS A 277 -5.32 9.65 -10.34
CA CYS A 277 -4.30 8.62 -10.07
C CYS A 277 -3.54 8.90 -8.77
N MET A 278 -3.15 10.15 -8.54
CA MET A 278 -2.45 10.57 -7.33
C MET A 278 -3.34 10.49 -6.08
N ALA A 279 -4.62 10.84 -6.21
CA ALA A 279 -5.59 10.71 -5.12
C ALA A 279 -5.74 9.24 -4.66
N PHE A 280 -5.74 8.28 -5.59
CA PHE A 280 -5.70 6.85 -5.26
C PHE A 280 -4.44 6.48 -4.46
N SER A 281 -3.27 7.00 -4.83
CA SER A 281 -2.01 6.78 -4.09
C SER A 281 -2.04 7.34 -2.66
N LEU A 282 -2.83 8.39 -2.40
CA LEU A 282 -2.97 9.02 -1.09
C LEU A 282 -4.12 8.46 -0.25
N PHE A 283 -4.98 7.62 -0.81
CA PHE A 283 -6.22 7.17 -0.18
C PHE A 283 -6.06 6.65 1.25
N HIS A 284 -5.08 5.76 1.49
CA HIS A 284 -4.87 5.21 2.83
C HIS A 284 -4.30 6.21 3.84
N HIS A 285 -3.59 7.25 3.39
CA HIS A 285 -3.03 8.25 4.28
C HIS A 285 -4.13 9.04 5.00
N VAL A 286 -5.28 9.26 4.33
CA VAL A 286 -6.40 10.06 4.87
C VAL A 286 -6.91 9.52 6.20
N TRP A 287 -7.04 8.19 6.34
CA TRP A 287 -7.57 7.57 7.56
C TRP A 287 -6.49 6.92 8.43
N ALA A 288 -5.38 6.47 7.85
CA ALA A 288 -4.30 5.87 8.62
C ALA A 288 -3.53 6.90 9.44
N MET A 289 -3.32 8.12 8.92
CA MET A 289 -2.58 9.17 9.65
C MET A 289 -3.28 9.60 10.95
N PRO A 290 -4.59 9.91 10.97
CA PRO A 290 -5.30 10.21 12.22
C PRO A 290 -5.23 9.06 13.22
N LEU A 291 -5.43 7.83 12.76
CA LEU A 291 -5.36 6.63 13.61
C LEU A 291 -3.95 6.46 14.21
N LEU A 292 -2.91 6.67 13.41
CA LEU A 292 -1.52 6.59 13.86
C LEU A 292 -1.21 7.65 14.93
N VAL A 293 -1.66 8.88 14.74
CA VAL A 293 -1.49 9.97 15.72
C VAL A 293 -2.18 9.62 17.04
N ILE A 294 -3.41 9.11 16.99
CA ILE A 294 -4.16 8.69 18.20
C ILE A 294 -3.40 7.58 18.94
N LEU A 295 -2.97 6.52 18.24
CA LEU A 295 -2.22 5.43 18.84
C LEU A 295 -0.87 5.90 19.42
N CYS A 296 -0.19 6.80 18.72
CA CYS A 296 1.06 7.40 19.18
C CYS A 296 0.86 8.18 20.50
N LEU A 297 -0.20 8.99 20.60
CA LEU A 297 -0.51 9.74 21.82
C LEU A 297 -0.86 8.82 22.99
N ILE A 298 -1.62 7.74 22.74
CA ILE A 298 -1.93 6.72 23.75
C ILE A 298 -0.64 6.06 24.26
N MET A 299 0.25 5.68 23.35
CA MET A 299 1.52 5.06 23.72
C MET A 299 2.46 6.03 24.45
N LEU A 300 2.52 7.29 24.01
CA LEU A 300 3.39 8.28 24.64
C LEU A 300 2.88 8.63 26.05
N HIS A 301 1.56 8.71 26.23
CA HIS A 301 0.94 8.88 27.54
C HIS A 301 1.25 7.72 28.48
N SER A 302 1.29 6.47 27.99
CA SER A 302 1.63 5.33 28.85
C SER A 302 3.10 5.30 29.28
N GLN A 303 4.03 5.88 28.49
CA GLN A 303 5.45 5.93 28.85
C GLN A 303 5.85 7.17 29.66
N MET A 304 5.27 8.34 29.39
CA MET A 304 5.71 9.63 29.96
C MET A 304 4.62 10.37 30.75
N GLY A 305 3.42 9.79 30.88
CA GLY A 305 2.29 10.42 31.56
C GLY A 305 1.77 11.67 30.84
N TYR A 306 1.18 12.61 31.59
CA TYR A 306 0.51 13.80 31.03
C TYR A 306 1.44 14.77 30.27
N SER A 307 2.75 14.73 30.53
CA SER A 307 3.72 15.57 29.80
C SER A 307 3.71 15.28 28.29
N ALA A 308 3.52 14.01 27.91
CA ALA A 308 3.36 13.56 26.52
C ALA A 308 2.21 14.26 25.79
N VAL A 309 1.08 14.42 26.49
CA VAL A 309 -0.15 14.97 25.91
C VAL A 309 0.03 16.46 25.61
N ILE A 310 0.73 17.18 26.49
CA ILE A 310 1.07 18.59 26.27
C ILE A 310 1.92 18.76 25.01
N GLY A 311 2.93 17.89 24.81
CA GLY A 311 3.71 17.85 23.58
C GLY A 311 2.86 17.53 22.34
N GLY A 312 1.91 16.59 22.46
CA GLY A 312 0.93 16.28 21.43
C GLY A 312 0.08 17.48 21.01
N CYS A 313 -0.37 18.30 21.97
CA CYS A 313 -1.12 19.53 21.68
C CYS A 313 -0.36 20.51 20.79
N VAL A 314 0.98 20.61 20.94
CA VAL A 314 1.81 21.45 20.07
C VAL A 314 1.75 20.98 18.62
N VAL A 315 1.82 19.66 18.37
CA VAL A 315 1.72 19.09 17.01
C VAL A 315 0.35 19.42 16.37
N PHE A 316 -0.73 19.36 17.14
CA PHE A 316 -2.05 19.75 16.64
C PHE A 316 -2.14 21.24 16.30
N ILE A 317 -1.48 22.12 17.06
CA ILE A 317 -1.40 23.56 16.77
C ILE A 317 -0.55 23.83 15.52
N LEU A 318 0.48 23.03 15.25
CA LEU A 318 1.32 23.18 14.06
C LEU A 318 0.60 22.75 12.76
N THR A 319 -0.31 21.78 12.82
CA THR A 319 -1.08 21.30 11.66
C THR A 319 -1.83 22.42 10.89
N PRO A 320 -2.63 23.30 11.51
CA PRO A 320 -3.31 24.38 10.80
C PRO A 320 -2.33 25.43 10.25
N ILE A 321 -1.17 25.63 10.89
CA ILE A 321 -0.12 26.51 10.36
C ILE A 321 0.45 25.91 9.08
N GLN A 322 0.79 24.62 9.08
CA GLN A 322 1.24 23.91 7.88
C GLN A 322 0.21 23.99 6.75
N TYR A 323 -1.09 23.84 7.06
CA TYR A 323 -2.17 23.98 6.09
C TYR A 323 -2.24 25.39 5.48
N LYS A 324 -2.12 26.45 6.29
CA LYS A 324 -2.10 27.84 5.80
C LYS A 324 -0.89 28.11 4.90
N VAL A 325 0.29 27.64 5.30
CA VAL A 325 1.52 27.76 4.49
C VAL A 325 1.34 27.04 3.15
N ALA A 326 0.80 25.82 3.14
CA ALA A 326 0.53 25.08 1.92
C ALA A 326 -0.51 25.78 1.02
N SER A 327 -1.57 26.34 1.61
CA SER A 327 -2.59 27.10 0.88
C SER A 327 -2.00 28.37 0.25
N TYR A 328 -1.12 29.06 0.97
CA TYR A 328 -0.43 30.25 0.47
C TYR A 328 0.56 29.91 -0.64
N ALA A 329 1.32 28.82 -0.50
CA ALA A 329 2.19 28.32 -1.56
C ALA A 329 1.40 27.94 -2.83
N ALA A 330 0.23 27.33 -2.68
CA ALA A 330 -0.66 27.02 -3.81
C ALA A 330 -1.17 28.29 -4.50
N PHE A 331 -1.54 29.32 -3.73
CA PHE A 331 -1.93 30.63 -4.27
C PHE A 331 -0.79 31.28 -5.07
N ILE A 332 0.45 31.26 -4.54
CA ILE A 332 1.63 31.78 -5.25
C ILE A 332 1.85 31.02 -6.55
N ASN A 333 1.78 29.69 -6.54
CA ASN A 333 1.96 28.88 -7.74
C ASN A 333 0.92 29.22 -8.81
N GLN A 334 -0.33 29.45 -8.40
CA GLN A 334 -1.40 29.85 -9.31
C GLN A 334 -1.13 31.24 -9.92
N ASP A 335 -0.72 32.22 -9.11
CA ASP A 335 -0.38 33.57 -9.57
C ASP A 335 0.79 33.55 -10.56
N ILE A 336 1.85 32.77 -10.26
CA ILE A 336 2.99 32.58 -11.17
C ILE A 336 2.53 31.99 -12.52
N MET A 337 1.69 30.96 -12.51
CA MET A 337 1.17 30.34 -13.74
C MET A 337 0.35 31.32 -14.59
N THR A 338 -0.40 32.24 -13.95
CA THR A 338 -1.17 33.24 -14.69
C THR A 338 -0.33 34.34 -15.32
N ARG A 339 0.84 34.67 -14.75
CA ARG A 339 1.74 35.72 -15.24
C ARG A 339 2.82 35.22 -16.21
N GLN A 340 3.05 33.92 -16.25
CA GLN A 340 4.06 33.30 -17.12
C GLN A 340 3.89 33.59 -18.63
N PRO A 341 2.67 33.69 -19.20
CA PRO A 341 2.49 34.06 -20.61
C PRO A 341 3.03 35.45 -20.94
N ASP A 342 2.79 36.43 -20.05
CA ASP A 342 3.16 37.83 -20.26
C ASP A 342 4.69 38.05 -20.31
N TYR A 343 5.46 37.17 -19.67
CA TYR A 343 6.92 37.24 -19.64
C TYR A 343 7.59 36.60 -20.87
N ILE A 344 6.88 35.71 -21.57
CA ILE A 344 7.40 35.06 -22.79
C ILE A 344 7.22 35.97 -24.01
N GLU A 345 6.27 36.92 -23.94
CA GLU A 345 5.99 37.88 -25.01
C GLU A 345 6.77 39.20 -24.89
N SER A 346 7.49 39.44 -23.79
CA SER A 346 8.40 40.59 -23.56
C SER A 346 9.86 40.23 -23.83
#